data_AF-A0A947FS19-F1
#
_entry.id   AF-A0A947FS19-F1
#
_cell.length_a   1.000
_cell.length_b   1.000
_cell.length_c   1.000
_cell.angle_alpha   90.00
_cell.angle_beta   90.00
_cell.angle_gamma   90.00
#
_symmetry.space_group_name_H-M   'P 1'
#
loop_
_entity.id
_entity.type
_entity.pdbx_description
1 polymer ?
#
loop_
_entity_poly.entity_id
_entity_poly.type
_entity_poly.pdbx_seq_one_letter_code
_entity_poly.pdbx_strand_id
1 'polypeptide(L)'
;MTVLLVIVAALAAFVIGIYNKLVKNKNLVEEGWSGIETQLKRRANLIPNLIETVKGYASHEREALEEVTRLRTRALGQTDVEERGQTEGLLTAALGKVFAVAEAYP
;
A
#
# COMPACT_ATOMS: atom_id res chain seq x y z
N MET A 1 -19.54 42.31 -30.36
CA MET A 1 -20.34 41.16 -29.89
C MET A 1 -19.66 39.83 -30.21
N THR A 2 -19.30 39.57 -31.47
CA THR A 2 -18.66 38.30 -31.91
C THR A 2 -17.32 38.01 -31.23
N VAL A 3 -16.42 38.99 -31.15
CA VAL A 3 -15.11 38.84 -30.47
C VAL A 3 -15.28 38.49 -28.99
N LEU A 4 -16.24 39.11 -28.31
CA LEU A 4 -16.57 38.81 -26.91
C LEU A 4 -17.06 37.37 -26.75
N LEU A 5 -17.94 36.91 -27.65
CA LEU A 5 -18.43 35.53 -27.63
C LEU A 5 -17.31 34.51 -27.87
N VAL A 6 -16.38 34.80 -28.78
CA VAL A 6 -15.20 33.94 -29.03
C VAL A 6 -14.31 33.85 -27.78
N ILE A 7 -14.07 34.97 -27.11
CA ILE A 7 -13.28 35.00 -25.87
C ILE A 7 -13.96 34.20 -24.76
N VAL A 8 -15.28 34.36 -24.60
CA VAL A 8 -16.05 33.59 -23.60
C VAL A 8 -16.04 32.10 -23.92
N ALA A 9 -16.20 31.72 -25.19
CA ALA A 9 -16.12 30.33 -25.62
C ALA A 9 -14.73 29.72 -25.39
N ALA A 10 -13.66 30.47 -25.66
CA ALA A 10 -12.28 30.04 -25.40
C ALA A 10 -12.01 29.85 -23.90
N LEU A 11 -12.48 30.77 -23.06
CA LEU A 11 -12.40 30.64 -21.61
C LEU A 11 -13.17 29.43 -21.09
N ALA A 12 -14.39 29.20 -21.58
CA ALA A 12 -15.18 28.03 -21.20
C ALA A 12 -14.47 26.73 -21.59
N ALA A 13 -13.94 26.64 -22.82
CA ALA A 13 -13.18 25.48 -23.29
C ALA A 13 -11.92 25.25 -22.45
N PHE A 14 -11.22 26.31 -22.05
CA PHE A 14 -10.04 26.24 -21.19
C PHE A 14 -10.37 25.67 -19.80
N VAL A 15 -11.44 26.15 -19.15
CA VAL A 15 -11.89 25.66 -17.84
C VAL A 15 -12.28 24.18 -17.92
N ILE A 16 -13.02 23.79 -18.96
CA ILE A 16 -13.40 22.39 -19.21
C ILE A 16 -12.13 21.52 -19.39
N GLY A 17 -11.15 22.00 -20.15
CA GLY A 17 -9.89 21.30 -20.35
C GLY A 17 -9.11 21.05 -19.05
N ILE A 18 -9.01 22.06 -18.18
CA ILE A 18 -8.37 21.92 -16.87
C ILE A 18 -9.12 20.91 -15.99
N TYR A 19 -10.45 21.02 -15.92
CA TYR A 19 -11.27 20.13 -15.10
C TYR A 19 -11.11 18.66 -15.53
N ASN A 20 -11.17 18.39 -16.84
CA ASN A 20 -10.98 17.05 -17.37
C ASN A 20 -9.60 16.49 -17.06
N LYS A 21 -8.55 17.31 -17.15
CA LYS A 21 -7.19 16.90 -16.80
C LYS A 21 -7.06 16.57 -15.31
N LEU A 22 -7.69 17.37 -14.45
CA LEU A 22 -7.69 17.13 -13.00
C LEU A 22 -8.40 15.81 -12.65
N VAL A 23 -9.57 15.57 -13.22
CA VAL A 23 -10.33 14.32 -13.01
C VAL A 23 -9.54 13.11 -13.52
N LYS A 24 -8.93 13.22 -14.71
CA LYS A 24 -8.06 12.16 -15.23
C LYS A 24 -6.91 11.83 -14.28
N ASN A 25 -6.23 12.84 -13.76
CA ASN A 25 -5.12 12.63 -12.83
C ASN A 25 -5.59 12.02 -11.51
N LYS A 26 -6.75 12.44 -10.99
CA LYS A 26 -7.35 11.84 -9.80
C LYS A 26 -7.59 10.34 -9.99
N ASN A 27 -8.18 9.95 -11.12
CA ASN A 27 -8.46 8.55 -11.42
C ASN A 27 -7.16 7.72 -11.55
N LEU A 28 -6.11 8.29 -12.15
CA LEU A 28 -4.80 7.63 -12.26
C LEU A 28 -4.16 7.36 -10.88
N VAL A 29 -4.29 8.29 -9.94
CA VAL A 29 -3.81 8.09 -8.57
C VAL A 29 -4.59 6.99 -7.86
N GLU A 30 -5.91 6.97 -8.02
CA GLU A 30 -6.79 5.95 -7.41
C GLU A 30 -6.52 4.55 -7.99
N GLU A 31 -6.34 4.45 -9.31
CA GLU A 31 -5.97 3.21 -10.00
C GLU A 31 -4.60 2.70 -9.52
N GLY A 32 -3.61 3.59 -9.47
CA GLY A 32 -2.29 3.26 -8.96
C GLY A 32 -2.32 2.75 -7.51
N TRP A 33 -3.11 3.41 -6.66
CA TRP A 33 -3.29 2.98 -5.27
C TRP A 33 -3.98 1.62 -5.15
N SER A 34 -5.04 1.37 -5.92
CA SER A 34 -5.73 0.07 -5.96
C SER A 34 -4.80 -1.08 -6.37
N GLY A 35 -3.91 -0.82 -7.33
CA GLY A 35 -2.86 -1.77 -7.72
C GLY A 35 -1.91 -2.09 -6.56
N ILE A 36 -1.40 -1.07 -5.86
CA ILE A 36 -0.54 -1.24 -4.68
C ILE A 36 -1.27 -2.00 -3.58
N GLU A 37 -2.51 -1.62 -3.25
CA GLU A 37 -3.31 -2.24 -2.21
C GLU A 37 -3.48 -3.75 -2.45
N THR A 38 -3.73 -4.15 -3.69
CA THR A 38 -3.83 -5.56 -4.08
C THR A 38 -2.53 -6.32 -3.80
N GLN A 39 -1.38 -5.73 -4.09
CA GLN A 39 -0.07 -6.34 -3.80
C GLN A 39 0.19 -6.42 -2.29
N LEU A 40 -0.12 -5.37 -1.53
CA LEU A 40 0.02 -5.38 -0.07
C LEU A 40 -0.89 -6.44 0.58
N LYS A 41 -2.13 -6.58 0.10
CA LYS A 41 -3.04 -7.66 0.52
C LYS A 41 -2.47 -9.04 0.18
N ARG A 42 -1.95 -9.24 -1.02
CA ARG A 42 -1.31 -10.50 -1.42
C ARG A 42 -0.13 -10.85 -0.50
N ARG A 43 0.75 -9.88 -0.21
CA ARG A 43 1.84 -10.05 0.76
C ARG A 43 1.30 -10.47 2.12
N ALA A 44 0.34 -9.73 2.67
CA ALA A 44 -0.25 -10.03 3.97
C ALA A 44 -0.92 -11.42 4.01
N ASN A 45 -1.50 -11.88 2.91
CA ASN A 45 -2.09 -13.22 2.80
C ASN A 45 -1.06 -14.35 2.81
N LEU A 46 0.18 -14.10 2.39
CA LEU A 46 1.25 -15.09 2.37
C LEU A 46 2.00 -15.21 3.71
N ILE A 47 1.93 -14.18 4.57
CA ILE A 47 2.63 -14.14 5.86
C ILE A 47 2.27 -15.32 6.79
N PRO A 48 0.99 -15.73 6.95
CA PRO A 48 0.65 -16.87 7.79
C PRO A 48 1.38 -18.16 7.37
N ASN A 49 1.41 -18.46 6.08
CA ASN A 49 2.10 -19.64 5.55
C ASN A 49 3.62 -19.57 5.81
N LEU A 50 4.21 -18.38 5.68
CA LEU A 50 5.63 -18.16 6.02
C LEU A 50 5.88 -18.41 7.51
N ILE A 51 5.03 -17.86 8.38
CA ILE A 51 5.12 -18.04 9.83
C ILE A 51 4.98 -19.51 10.21
N GLU A 52 4.03 -20.24 9.64
CA GLU A 52 3.86 -21.68 9.89
C GLU A 52 5.11 -22.48 9.49
N THR A 53 5.72 -22.14 8.35
CA THR A 53 6.96 -22.78 7.90
C THR A 53 8.10 -22.52 8.89
N VAL A 54 8.28 -21.27 9.33
CA VAL A 54 9.36 -20.90 10.27
C VAL A 54 9.10 -21.43 11.69
N LYS A 55 7.84 -21.49 12.14
CA LYS A 55 7.46 -22.05 13.45
C LYS A 55 7.93 -23.48 13.65
N GLY A 56 8.03 -24.27 12.58
CA GLY A 56 8.55 -25.63 12.63
C GLY A 56 10.03 -25.71 13.04
N TYR A 57 10.83 -24.70 12.70
CA TYR A 57 12.28 -24.66 12.93
C TYR A 57 12.68 -23.73 14.08
N ALA A 58 11.94 -22.65 14.31
CA ALA A 58 12.22 -21.61 15.30
C ALA A 58 11.08 -21.47 16.33
N SER A 59 10.71 -22.58 16.97
CA SER A 59 9.58 -22.65 17.91
C SER A 59 9.76 -21.79 19.18
N HIS A 60 11.01 -21.47 19.53
CA HIS A 60 11.35 -20.63 20.68
C HIS A 60 11.25 -19.11 20.40
N GLU A 61 11.11 -18.70 19.13
CA GLU A 61 11.13 -17.30 18.69
C GLU A 61 9.72 -16.69 18.61
N ARG A 62 8.95 -16.87 19.68
CA ARG A 62 7.54 -16.43 19.73
C ARG A 62 7.39 -14.92 19.59
N GLU A 63 8.25 -14.15 20.23
CA GLU A 63 8.16 -12.68 20.22
C GLU A 63 8.28 -12.12 18.80
N ALA A 64 9.24 -12.62 18.02
CA ALA A 64 9.43 -12.20 16.63
C ALA A 64 8.20 -12.53 15.75
N LEU A 65 7.62 -13.72 15.93
CA LEU A 65 6.46 -14.17 15.16
C LEU A 65 5.16 -13.45 15.56
N GLU A 66 4.99 -13.16 16.85
CA GLU A 66 3.87 -12.38 17.38
C GLU A 66 3.93 -10.94 16.87
N GLU A 67 5.13 -10.34 16.81
CA GLU A 67 5.33 -8.99 16.27
C GLU A 67 4.95 -8.91 14.78
N VAL A 68 5.37 -9.87 13.96
CA VAL A 68 4.97 -9.94 12.55
C VAL A 68 3.45 -10.12 12.41
N THR A 69 2.85 -10.95 13.25
CA THR A 69 1.40 -11.19 13.23
C THR A 69 0.62 -9.92 13.59
N ARG A 70 1.08 -9.18 14.61
CA ARG A 70 0.50 -7.92 15.05
C ARG A 70 0.61 -6.85 13.95
N LEU A 71 1.80 -6.69 13.38
CA LEU A 71 2.04 -5.73 12.30
C LEU A 71 1.23 -6.07 11.05
N ARG A 72 1.10 -7.35 10.68
CA ARG A 72 0.23 -7.81 9.57
C ARG A 72 -1.21 -7.35 9.78
N THR A 73 -1.77 -7.60 10.97
CA THR A 73 -3.16 -7.23 11.28
C THR A 73 -3.36 -5.72 11.26
N ARG A 74 -2.41 -4.97 11.83
CA ARG A 74 -2.43 -3.50 11.80
C ARG A 74 -2.37 -2.99 10.35
N ALA A 75 -1.51 -3.57 9.54
CA ALA A 75 -1.35 -3.20 8.15
C ALA A 75 -2.68 -3.38 7.41
N LEU A 76 -3.33 -4.55 7.50
CA LEU A 76 -4.61 -4.83 6.85
C LEU A 76 -5.77 -3.91 7.30
N GLY A 77 -5.72 -3.40 8.53
CA GLY A 77 -6.78 -2.54 9.09
C GLY A 77 -6.66 -1.05 8.74
N GLN A 78 -5.56 -0.62 8.11
CA GLN A 78 -5.33 0.80 7.82
C GLN A 78 -5.95 1.23 6.49
N THR A 79 -6.72 2.32 6.55
CA THR A 79 -7.34 2.98 5.40
C THR A 79 -6.56 4.19 4.91
N ASP A 80 -5.79 4.84 5.80
CA ASP A 80 -4.92 5.95 5.44
C ASP A 80 -3.64 5.46 4.75
N VAL A 81 -3.29 6.09 3.62
CA VAL A 81 -2.17 5.71 2.74
C VAL A 81 -0.82 5.87 3.44
N GLU A 82 -0.66 6.96 4.20
CA GLU A 82 0.58 7.29 4.88
C GLU A 82 0.83 6.32 6.04
N GLU A 83 -0.18 6.11 6.87
CA GLU A 83 -0.11 5.15 7.97
C GLU A 83 0.11 3.71 7.46
N ARG A 84 -0.53 3.35 6.33
CA ARG A 84 -0.34 2.07 5.65
C ARG A 84 1.13 1.89 5.26
N GLY A 85 1.73 2.92 4.67
CA GLY A 85 3.14 2.93 4.27
C GLY A 85 4.09 2.75 5.45
N GLN A 86 3.87 3.48 6.54
CA GLN A 86 4.67 3.35 7.77
C GLN A 86 4.60 1.92 8.35
N THR A 87 3.39 1.35 8.42
CA THR A 87 3.19 0.01 8.99
C THR A 87 3.76 -1.08 8.09
N GLU A 88 3.64 -0.97 6.78
CA GLU A 88 4.30 -1.87 5.82
C GLU A 88 5.83 -1.80 5.92
N GLY A 89 6.39 -0.62 6.21
CA GLY A 89 7.82 -0.46 6.51
C GLY A 89 8.23 -1.23 7.77
N LEU A 90 7.49 -1.06 8.87
CA LEU A 90 7.71 -1.81 10.11
C LEU A 90 7.56 -3.32 9.90
N LEU A 91 6.54 -3.75 9.15
CA LEU A 91 6.33 -5.16 8.81
C LEU A 91 7.50 -5.75 8.03
N THR A 92 8.09 -4.98 7.11
CA THR A 92 9.30 -5.37 6.39
C THR A 92 10.48 -5.58 7.33
N ALA A 93 10.70 -4.65 8.25
CA ALA A 93 11.78 -4.77 9.25
C ALA A 93 11.57 -6.00 10.16
N ALA A 94 10.34 -6.26 10.60
CA ALA A 94 10.02 -7.42 11.42
C ALA A 94 10.21 -8.75 10.68
N LEU A 95 9.82 -8.83 9.40
CA LEU A 95 10.09 -10.01 8.57
C LEU A 95 11.60 -10.24 8.40
N GLY A 96 12.40 -9.17 8.29
CA GLY A 96 13.87 -9.28 8.27
C GLY A 96 14.44 -9.98 9.50
N LYS A 97 13.87 -9.71 10.70
CA LYS A 97 14.25 -10.41 11.94
C LYS A 97 13.87 -11.90 11.89
N VAL A 98 12.69 -12.22 11.34
CA VAL A 98 12.26 -13.62 11.17
C VAL A 98 13.15 -14.38 10.21
N PHE A 99 13.63 -13.75 9.14
CA PHE A 99 14.62 -14.37 8.24
C PHE A 99 15.96 -14.62 8.94
N ALA A 100 16.47 -13.65 9.71
CA ALA A 100 17.69 -13.83 10.48
C ALA A 100 17.57 -14.98 11.51
N VAL A 101 16.40 -15.12 12.13
CA VAL A 101 16.08 -16.26 12.98
C VAL A 101 16.08 -17.57 12.19
N ALA A 102 15.42 -17.62 11.04
CA ALA A 102 15.37 -18.84 10.22
C ALA A 102 16.77 -19.27 9.75
N GLU A 103 17.65 -18.33 9.42
CA GLU A 103 19.04 -18.63 9.06
C GLU A 103 19.87 -19.21 10.22
N ALA A 104 19.54 -18.87 11.46
CA ALA A 104 20.19 -19.43 12.64
C ALA A 104 19.76 -20.88 12.92
N TYR A 105 18.65 -21.34 12.31
CA TYR A 105 18.09 -22.69 12.47
C TYR A 105 17.94 -23.39 11.10
N PRO A 106 19.04 -23.88 10.49
CA PRO A 106 19.04 -24.55 9.19
C PRO A 106 18.31 -25.90 9.17
#